data_AF-U1PTV3-F1
#
_entry.id   AF-U1PTV3-F1
#
_cell.length_a   1.000
_cell.length_b   1.000
_cell.length_c   1.000
_cell.angle_alpha   90.00
_cell.angle_beta   90.00
_cell.angle_gamma   90.00
#
_symmetry.space_group_name_H-M   'P 1'
#
loop_
_entity.id
_entity.type
_entity.pdbx_description
1 polymer ?
#
loop_
_entity_poly.entity_id
_entity_poly.type
_entity_poly.pdbx_seq_one_letter_code
_entity_poly.pdbx_strand_id
1 'polypeptide(L)'
;MGVPVPAEPTVYVERVPSHTSCAWQAAGLPAFLDAVEQSTADPEPVVTVDTTTVGGRQERPVAAVPVEDASYVRFDPSPPWRFAWERRTTPVVTLDGSVTGDLCRRLHRATTADTAWPDDAVARLADLLAGPADDTPS
;
A
#
# COMPACT_ATOMS: atom_id res chain seq x y z
N MET A 1 -12.77 9.84 -6.12
CA MET A 1 -13.17 8.51 -5.61
C MET A 1 -12.50 7.48 -6.51
N GLY A 2 -11.72 6.56 -5.92
CA GLY A 2 -11.02 5.53 -6.69
C GLY A 2 -11.99 4.54 -7.36
N VAL A 3 -11.54 3.94 -8.46
CA VAL A 3 -12.26 2.89 -9.17
C VAL A 3 -12.06 1.56 -8.40
N PRO A 4 -13.14 0.85 -8.02
CA PRO A 4 -13.02 -0.40 -7.28
C PRO A 4 -12.53 -1.55 -8.16
N VAL A 5 -11.69 -2.39 -7.59
CA VAL A 5 -11.25 -3.71 -8.10
C VAL A 5 -11.76 -4.77 -7.12
N PRO A 6 -12.50 -5.79 -7.60
CA PRO A 6 -13.22 -6.76 -6.76
C PRO A 6 -12.28 -7.81 -6.15
N ALA A 7 -11.41 -7.37 -5.25
CA ALA A 7 -10.69 -8.20 -4.29
C ALA A 7 -11.36 -8.09 -2.91
N GLU A 8 -10.95 -8.93 -1.96
CA GLU A 8 -11.43 -8.87 -0.57
C GLU A 8 -10.24 -8.61 0.37
N PRO A 9 -10.22 -7.49 1.12
CA PRO A 9 -11.06 -6.31 0.96
C PRO A 9 -10.87 -5.63 -0.40
N THR A 10 -11.88 -4.87 -0.84
CA THR A 10 -11.86 -4.16 -2.13
C THR A 10 -10.65 -3.24 -2.24
N VAL A 11 -9.95 -3.31 -3.38
CA VAL A 11 -8.89 -2.36 -3.72
C VAL A 11 -9.50 -1.21 -4.50
N TYR A 12 -9.26 0.02 -4.05
CA TYR A 12 -9.66 1.23 -4.75
C TYR A 12 -8.44 1.81 -5.45
N VAL A 13 -8.52 1.98 -6.77
CA VAL A 13 -7.45 2.54 -7.59
C VAL A 13 -7.80 3.98 -7.94
N GLU A 14 -6.97 4.93 -7.55
CA GLU A 14 -7.07 6.31 -7.99
C GLU A 14 -5.95 6.62 -8.96
N ARG A 15 -6.31 7.22 -10.10
CA ARG A 15 -5.36 7.67 -11.11
C ARG A 15 -5.68 9.11 -11.50
N VAL A 16 -4.67 9.95 -11.37
CA VAL A 16 -4.62 11.32 -11.89
C VAL A 16 -3.32 11.49 -12.68
N PRO A 17 -3.17 12.50 -13.55
CA PRO A 17 -2.00 12.61 -14.42
C PRO A 17 -0.64 12.57 -13.72
N SER A 18 -0.57 13.00 -12.46
CA SER A 18 0.65 13.05 -11.66
C SER A 18 0.81 11.91 -10.65
N HIS A 19 -0.20 11.05 -10.49
CA HIS A 19 -0.24 10.12 -9.37
C HIS A 19 -1.16 8.92 -9.62
N THR A 20 -0.66 7.72 -9.29
CA THR A 20 -1.47 6.51 -9.18
C THR A 20 -1.36 5.98 -7.76
N SER A 21 -2.48 5.60 -7.16
CA SER A 21 -2.53 4.95 -5.86
C SER A 21 -3.53 3.82 -5.81
N CYS A 22 -3.24 2.85 -4.96
CA CYS A 22 -4.13 1.76 -4.58
C CYS A 22 -4.37 1.85 -3.07
N ALA A 23 -5.61 1.73 -2.62
CA ALA A 23 -5.95 1.73 -1.20
C ALA A 23 -6.91 0.59 -0.86
N TRP A 24 -6.74 -0.02 0.31
CA TRP A 24 -7.61 -1.08 0.81
C TRP A 24 -7.61 -1.11 2.34
N GLN A 25 -8.60 -1.80 2.90
CA GLN A 25 -8.64 -2.08 4.34
C GLN A 25 -7.64 -3.17 4.69
N ALA A 26 -6.92 -3.02 5.81
CA ALA A 26 -5.89 -3.96 6.24
C ALA A 26 -6.24 -4.60 7.59
N ALA A 27 -5.64 -5.77 7.86
CA ALA A 27 -5.84 -6.52 9.09
C ALA A 27 -5.27 -5.81 10.34
N GLY A 28 -4.20 -5.02 10.18
CA GLY A 28 -3.57 -4.28 11.28
C GLY A 28 -2.13 -3.89 10.98
N LEU A 29 -1.51 -3.16 11.93
CA LEU A 29 -0.13 -2.71 11.80
C LEU A 29 0.90 -3.87 11.77
N PRO A 30 0.77 -4.96 12.57
CA PRO A 30 1.72 -6.07 12.50
C PRO A 30 1.85 -6.67 11.09
N ALA A 31 0.72 -6.97 10.43
CA ALA A 31 0.73 -7.49 9.07
C ALA A 31 1.33 -6.50 8.05
N PHE A 32 1.16 -5.20 8.27
CA PHE A 32 1.81 -4.18 7.45
C PHE A 32 3.33 -4.18 7.63
N LEU A 33 3.83 -4.28 8.86
CA LEU A 33 5.27 -4.32 9.13
C LEU A 33 5.91 -5.59 8.55
N ASP A 34 5.26 -6.75 8.71
CA ASP A 34 5.70 -8.01 8.10
C ASP A 34 5.78 -7.89 6.56
N ALA A 35 4.78 -7.22 5.96
CA ALA A 35 4.76 -6.96 4.52
C ALA A 35 5.91 -6.03 4.09
N VAL A 36 6.28 -5.04 4.91
CA VAL A 36 7.43 -4.16 4.66
C VAL A 36 8.72 -4.97 4.66
N GLU A 37 8.96 -5.79 5.68
CA GLU A 37 10.17 -6.63 5.78
C GLU A 37 10.33 -7.57 4.58
N GLN A 38 9.23 -8.18 4.12
CA GLN A 38 9.23 -9.05 2.95
C GLN A 38 9.34 -8.31 1.61
N SER A 39 9.17 -6.98 1.61
CA SER A 39 9.13 -6.18 0.40
C SER A 39 10.48 -5.59 -0.03
N THR A 40 11.49 -5.69 0.82
CA THR A 40 12.83 -5.14 0.61
C THR A 40 13.91 -6.19 0.85
N ALA A 41 15.10 -5.98 0.28
CA ALA A 41 16.30 -6.76 0.59
C ALA A 41 17.11 -6.17 1.75
N ASP A 42 16.71 -4.98 2.23
CA ASP A 42 17.34 -4.35 3.39
C ASP A 42 17.04 -5.19 4.65
N PRO A 43 18.07 -5.67 5.38
CA PRO A 43 17.87 -6.45 6.60
C PRO A 43 17.24 -5.64 7.75
N GLU A 44 17.32 -4.30 7.71
CA GLU A 44 16.75 -3.42 8.74
C GLU A 44 15.96 -2.27 8.09
N PRO A 45 14.79 -2.55 7.48
CA PRO A 45 14.01 -1.52 6.81
C PRO A 45 13.65 -0.40 7.78
N VAL A 46 13.80 0.84 7.31
CA VAL A 46 13.40 2.04 8.05
C VAL A 46 12.06 2.53 7.54
N VAL A 47 11.17 2.87 8.47
CA VAL A 47 9.86 3.45 8.21
C VAL A 47 9.72 4.80 8.91
N THR A 48 8.95 5.71 8.32
CA THR A 48 8.48 6.92 8.99
C THR A 48 7.25 6.58 9.83
N VAL A 49 7.27 6.91 11.12
CA VAL A 49 6.19 6.66 12.09
C VAL A 49 5.68 7.97 12.66
N ASP A 50 4.36 8.11 12.75
CA ASP A 50 3.69 9.10 13.59
C ASP A 50 3.00 8.37 14.75
N THR A 51 3.01 8.97 15.93
CA THR A 51 2.43 8.36 17.14
C THR A 51 1.37 9.27 17.74
N THR A 52 0.44 8.70 18.50
CA THR A 52 -0.57 9.49 19.21
C THR A 52 -0.03 10.21 20.44
N THR A 53 1.14 9.81 20.94
CA THR A 53 1.72 10.27 22.21
C THR A 53 2.82 11.31 22.01
N VAL A 54 3.64 11.15 20.96
CA VAL A 54 4.70 12.08 20.58
C VAL A 54 4.31 12.73 19.26
N GLY A 55 4.19 14.05 19.25
CA GLY A 55 3.88 14.80 18.05
C GLY A 55 5.03 14.78 17.04
N GLY A 56 4.73 14.44 15.79
CA GLY A 56 5.65 14.54 14.68
C GLY A 56 6.15 13.19 14.17
N ARG A 57 6.59 13.20 12.91
CA ARG A 57 7.05 12.00 12.20
C ARG A 57 8.51 11.70 12.53
N GLN A 58 8.81 10.44 12.80
CA GLN A 58 10.15 9.95 13.12
C GLN A 58 10.51 8.75 12.25
N GLU A 59 11.76 8.68 11.80
CA GLU A 59 12.28 7.48 11.16
C GLU A 59 12.68 6.45 12.22
N ARG A 60 12.25 5.21 12.02
CA ARG A 60 12.52 4.08 12.92
C ARG A 60 12.73 2.80 12.13
N PRO A 61 13.65 1.93 12.55
CA PRO A 61 13.66 0.54 12.08
C PRO A 61 12.31 -0.12 12.33
N VAL A 62 11.88 -1.03 11.45
CA VAL A 62 10.61 -1.77 11.61
C VAL A 62 10.48 -2.42 12.99
N ALA A 63 11.54 -3.05 13.48
CA ALA A 63 11.57 -3.69 14.80
C ALA A 63 11.37 -2.73 15.99
N ALA A 64 11.53 -1.42 15.77
CA ALA A 64 11.41 -0.37 16.80
C ALA A 64 10.10 0.43 16.71
N VAL A 65 9.16 0.00 15.86
CA VAL A 65 7.85 0.66 15.70
C VAL A 65 6.98 0.39 16.95
N PRO A 66 6.50 1.43 17.64
CA PRO A 66 5.63 1.28 18.80
C PRO A 66 4.19 0.94 18.35
N VAL A 67 3.90 -0.35 18.15
CA VAL A 67 2.64 -0.83 17.54
C VAL A 67 1.38 -0.26 18.20
N GLU A 68 1.35 -0.18 19.53
CA GLU A 68 0.19 0.29 20.29
C GLU A 68 -0.09 1.79 20.15
N ASP A 69 0.96 2.59 19.90
CA ASP A 69 0.91 4.06 19.88
C ASP A 69 0.98 4.64 18.46
N ALA A 70 1.32 3.84 17.47
CA ALA A 70 1.42 4.28 16.08
C ALA A 70 0.04 4.70 15.54
N SER A 71 -0.02 5.90 14.97
CA SER A 71 -1.20 6.42 14.25
C SER A 71 -1.00 6.36 12.73
N TYR A 72 0.25 6.39 12.28
CA TYR A 72 0.63 6.32 10.87
C TYR A 72 2.01 5.70 10.72
N VAL A 73 2.19 4.84 9.72
CA VAL A 73 3.50 4.28 9.36
C VAL A 73 3.66 4.33 7.85
N ARG A 74 4.82 4.73 7.35
CA ARG A 74 5.12 4.82 5.91
C ARG A 74 6.49 4.25 5.60
N PHE A 75 6.54 3.44 4.55
CA PHE A 75 7.74 2.89 3.95
C PHE A 75 7.97 3.52 2.58
N ASP A 76 9.20 3.98 2.31
CA ASP A 76 9.59 4.69 1.07
C ASP A 76 10.86 4.04 0.46
N PRO A 77 10.75 2.87 -0.19
CA PRO A 77 11.89 2.18 -0.80
C PRO A 77 12.35 2.77 -2.14
N SER A 78 13.51 2.28 -2.62
CA SER A 78 14.00 2.50 -3.97
C SER A 78 13.90 1.21 -4.79
N PRO A 79 13.36 1.22 -6.03
CA PRO A 79 12.78 2.36 -6.78
C PRO A 79 11.48 2.89 -6.15
N PRO A 80 11.09 4.16 -6.42
CA PRO A 80 10.14 4.89 -5.58
C PRO A 80 8.70 4.41 -5.79
N TRP A 81 8.24 3.63 -4.83
CA TRP A 81 6.86 3.51 -4.42
C TRP A 81 6.78 3.84 -2.93
N ARG A 82 5.59 4.12 -2.42
CA ARG A 82 5.34 4.35 -1.01
C ARG A 82 4.24 3.43 -0.54
N PHE A 83 4.41 2.88 0.64
CA PHE A 83 3.41 2.06 1.28
C PHE A 83 3.16 2.58 2.67
N ALA A 84 1.93 2.97 2.94
CA ALA A 84 1.53 3.60 4.18
C ALA A 84 0.40 2.83 4.84
N TRP A 85 0.41 2.82 6.15
CA TRP A 85 -0.66 2.34 7.03
C TRP A 85 -1.15 3.50 7.88
N GLU A 86 -2.47 3.59 8.05
CA GLU A 86 -3.09 4.59 8.91
C GLU A 86 -4.04 3.94 9.90
N ARG A 87 -3.92 4.33 11.17
CA ARG A 87 -4.85 3.93 12.22
C ARG A 87 -6.20 4.61 12.00
N ARG A 88 -7.21 3.78 11.76
CA ARG A 88 -8.62 4.16 11.64
C ARG A 88 -9.45 3.15 12.43
N THR A 89 -10.77 3.32 12.49
CA THR A 89 -11.66 2.29 13.05
C THR A 89 -11.47 0.94 12.35
N THR A 90 -11.30 0.97 11.03
CA THR A 90 -10.79 -0.15 10.23
C THR A 90 -9.50 0.34 9.55
N PRO A 91 -8.33 -0.25 9.87
CA PRO A 91 -7.07 0.24 9.33
C PRO A 91 -7.06 0.28 7.81
N VAL A 92 -6.42 1.29 7.25
CA VAL A 92 -6.29 1.47 5.80
C VAL A 92 -4.82 1.45 5.43
N VAL A 93 -4.52 0.83 4.30
CA VAL A 93 -3.21 0.97 3.66
C VAL A 93 -3.35 1.64 2.31
N THR A 94 -2.32 2.39 1.95
CA THR A 94 -2.20 3.09 0.68
C THR A 94 -0.86 2.76 0.05
N LEU A 95 -0.88 2.43 -1.23
CA LEU A 95 0.29 2.18 -2.06
C LEU A 95 0.31 3.21 -3.18
N ASP A 96 1.38 3.99 -3.33
CA ASP A 96 1.50 5.01 -4.36
C ASP A 96 2.88 5.09 -5.02
N GLY A 97 2.99 5.84 -6.12
CA GLY A 97 4.24 6.01 -6.89
C GLY A 97 4.33 5.03 -8.06
N SER A 98 5.46 4.33 -8.20
CA SER A 98 5.69 3.35 -9.28
C SER A 98 4.94 2.03 -9.02
N VAL A 99 3.61 2.09 -8.95
CA VAL A 99 2.74 0.97 -8.59
C VAL A 99 2.59 0.01 -9.78
N THR A 100 2.89 -1.27 -9.56
CA THR A 100 2.59 -2.35 -10.50
C THR A 100 1.47 -3.24 -9.98
N GLY A 101 0.79 -3.95 -10.89
CA GLY A 101 -0.28 -4.88 -10.52
C GLY A 101 0.20 -5.96 -9.55
N ASP A 102 1.37 -6.54 -9.82
CA ASP A 102 1.96 -7.56 -8.95
C ASP A 102 2.36 -7.02 -7.58
N LEU A 103 2.92 -5.80 -7.52
CA LEU A 103 3.25 -5.15 -6.25
C LEU A 103 1.99 -4.92 -5.40
N CYS A 104 0.94 -4.35 -6.01
CA CYS A 104 -0.33 -4.11 -5.34
C CYS A 104 -0.94 -5.41 -4.82
N ARG A 105 -1.03 -6.45 -5.65
CA ARG A 105 -1.57 -7.76 -5.27
C ARG A 105 -0.79 -8.42 -4.15
N ARG A 106 0.54 -8.38 -4.22
CA ARG A 106 1.42 -8.97 -3.21
C ARG A 106 1.22 -8.30 -1.85
N LEU A 107 1.27 -6.97 -1.81
CA LEU A 107 1.09 -6.20 -0.57
C LEU A 107 -0.33 -6.30 -0.04
N HIS A 108 -1.34 -6.36 -0.92
CA HIS A 108 -2.73 -6.60 -0.53
C HIS A 108 -2.87 -7.93 0.21
N ARG A 109 -2.39 -9.03 -0.38
CA ARG A 109 -2.42 -10.35 0.28
C ARG A 109 -1.64 -10.40 1.58
N ALA A 110 -0.48 -9.73 1.63
CA ALA A 110 0.35 -9.71 2.83
C ALA A 110 -0.29 -8.94 3.99
N THR A 111 -1.23 -8.03 3.72
CA THR A 111 -1.86 -7.17 4.73
C THR A 111 -3.32 -7.49 5.00
N THR A 112 -3.83 -8.57 4.41
CA THR A 112 -5.24 -8.98 4.51
C THR A 112 -5.33 -10.47 4.82
N ALA A 113 -6.51 -10.93 5.25
CA ALA A 113 -6.74 -12.34 5.55
C ALA A 113 -7.07 -13.18 4.30
N ASP A 114 -7.29 -12.55 3.15
CA ASP A 114 -7.66 -13.24 1.90
C ASP A 114 -6.49 -13.33 0.92
N THR A 115 -6.41 -14.47 0.25
CA THR A 115 -5.34 -14.82 -0.69
C THR A 115 -5.84 -14.92 -2.13
N ALA A 116 -7.15 -15.02 -2.35
CA ALA A 116 -7.71 -15.24 -3.68
C ALA A 116 -8.00 -13.92 -4.40
N TRP A 117 -7.34 -13.72 -5.53
CA TRP A 117 -7.69 -12.65 -6.47
C TRP A 117 -8.35 -13.31 -7.68
N PRO A 118 -9.63 -13.01 -7.97
CA PRO A 118 -10.28 -13.42 -9.21
C PRO A 118 -9.51 -12.93 -10.45
N ASP A 119 -9.48 -13.72 -11.52
CA ASP A 119 -8.74 -13.38 -12.75
C ASP A 119 -9.23 -12.06 -13.37
N ASP A 120 -10.53 -11.79 -13.30
CA ASP A 120 -11.15 -10.53 -13.74
C ASP A 120 -10.72 -9.34 -12.87
N ALA A 121 -10.51 -9.53 -11.57
CA ALA A 121 -9.94 -8.50 -10.69
C ALA A 121 -8.49 -8.20 -11.06
N VAL A 122 -7.70 -9.22 -11.42
CA VAL A 122 -6.31 -9.05 -11.87
C VAL A 122 -6.25 -8.28 -13.19
N ALA A 123 -7.07 -8.66 -14.18
CA ALA A 123 -7.15 -7.96 -15.46
C ALA A 123 -7.58 -6.50 -15.26
N ARG A 124 -8.61 -6.27 -14.45
CA ARG A 124 -9.10 -4.92 -14.15
C ARG A 124 -8.06 -4.04 -13.48
N LEU A 125 -7.28 -4.58 -12.54
CA LEU A 125 -6.17 -3.84 -11.92
C LEU A 125 -5.11 -3.46 -12.97
N ALA A 126 -4.74 -4.39 -13.84
CA ALA A 126 -3.76 -4.14 -14.90
C ALA A 126 -4.22 -3.00 -15.82
N ASP A 127 -5.49 -3.01 -16.25
CA ASP A 127 -6.06 -1.97 -17.12
C ASP A 127 -6.02 -0.59 -16.44
N LEU A 128 -6.40 -0.50 -15.16
CA LEU A 128 -6.40 0.76 -14.42
C LEU A 128 -4.99 1.34 -14.21
N LEU A 129 -4.00 0.47 -13.99
CA LEU A 129 -2.60 0.85 -13.80
C LEU A 129 -1.87 1.15 -15.13
N ALA A 130 -2.27 0.55 -16.25
CA ALA A 130 -1.75 0.91 -17.58
C ALA A 130 -2.24 2.31 -18.00
N GLY A 131 -3.52 2.59 -17.77
CA GLY A 131 -4.15 3.87 -18.10
C GLY A 131 -4.87 3.82 -19.44
N PRO A 132 -5.48 4.93 -19.89
CA PRO A 132 -5.97 4.97 -21.25
C PRO A 132 -4.80 4.70 -22.19
N ALA A 133 -4.99 3.78 -23.14
CA ALA A 133 -4.11 3.73 -24.29
C ALA A 133 -4.15 5.14 -24.91
N ASP A 134 -2.99 5.79 -25.01
CA ASP A 134 -2.90 7.06 -25.74
C ASP A 134 -3.26 6.78 -27.21
N ASP A 135 -4.54 6.93 -27.53
CA ASP A 135 -5.00 7.14 -28.91
C ASP A 135 -4.61 8.57 -29.29
N THR A 136 -3.31 8.82 -29.42
CA THR A 136 -2.80 10.02 -30.09
C THR A 136 -2.56 9.63 -31.55
N PRO A 137 -3.49 9.90 -32.49
CA PRO A 137 -3.16 9.79 -33.90
C PRO A 137 -2.05 10.79 -34.22
N SER A 138 -0.92 10.28 -34.72
CA SER A 138 0.15 11.08 -35.32
C SER A 138 -0.27 11.69 -36.64
#